data_AF-A0A816BIN5-F1
#
_entry.id   AF-A0A816BIN5-F1
#
_cell.length_a   1.000
_cell.length_b   1.000
_cell.length_c   1.000
_cell.angle_alpha   90.00
_cell.angle_beta   90.00
_cell.angle_gamma   90.00
#
_symmetry.space_group_name_H-M   'P 1'
#
loop_
_entity.id
_entity.type
_entity.pdbx_description
1 polymer ?
#
loop_
_entity_poly.entity_id
_entity_poly.type
_entity_poly.pdbx_seq_one_letter_code
_entity_poly.pdbx_strand_id
1 'polypeptide(L)'
;DTKSTAYGEPIEDAVNVCLKSKQIIAAGVNCVDPTLVEPIVERISNIDRDIIVYPNAGNTWNEKLRQYNRDGQSIVQFVSNYLKAGVKWIGGCCGVDPDSIRQIKQLLVEA
;
A
#
# COMPACT_ATOMS: atom_id res chain seq x y z
N ASP A 1 11.90 -2.31 3.74
CA ASP A 1 12.05 -0.84 3.88
C ASP A 1 11.32 -0.21 2.69
N THR A 2 11.62 1.02 2.28
CA THR A 2 11.04 1.63 1.07
C THR A 2 11.87 1.37 -0.18
N LYS A 3 12.98 0.63 -0.06
CA LYS A 3 14.00 0.47 -1.11
C LYS A 3 13.94 -0.87 -1.81
N SER A 4 13.69 -1.92 -1.03
CA SER A 4 13.87 -3.30 -1.45
C SER A 4 12.65 -4.18 -1.18
N THR A 5 12.52 -5.25 -1.96
CA THR A 5 11.61 -6.37 -1.68
C THR A 5 12.08 -7.14 -0.42
N ALA A 6 11.29 -8.13 0.01
CA ALA A 6 11.71 -9.02 1.10
C ALA A 6 12.98 -9.85 0.78
N TYR A 7 13.27 -10.10 -0.50
CA TYR A 7 14.47 -10.84 -0.92
C TYR A 7 15.67 -9.93 -1.22
N GLY A 8 15.43 -8.61 -1.33
CA GLY A 8 16.48 -7.59 -1.40
C GLY A 8 16.62 -6.90 -2.76
N GLU A 9 15.82 -7.25 -3.77
CA GLU A 9 15.83 -6.53 -5.05
C GLU A 9 15.32 -5.09 -4.88
N PRO A 10 15.84 -4.11 -5.64
CA PRO A 10 15.23 -2.79 -5.73
C PRO A 10 13.75 -2.89 -6.16
N ILE A 11 12.88 -2.15 -5.49
CA ILE A 11 11.43 -2.19 -5.78
C ILE A 11 11.13 -1.78 -7.23
N GLU A 12 11.87 -0.83 -7.79
CA GLU A 12 11.73 -0.40 -9.18
C GLU A 12 12.03 -1.55 -10.15
N ASP A 13 13.05 -2.36 -9.86
CA ASP A 13 13.40 -3.53 -10.68
C ASP A 13 12.30 -4.58 -10.62
N ALA A 14 11.74 -4.84 -9.43
CA ALA A 14 10.62 -5.75 -9.25
C ALA A 14 9.39 -5.29 -10.03
N VAL A 15 9.04 -4.00 -9.98
CA VAL A 15 7.93 -3.44 -10.75
C VAL A 15 8.21 -3.50 -12.25
N ASN A 16 9.44 -3.20 -12.70
CA ASN A 16 9.83 -3.25 -14.11
C ASN A 16 9.68 -4.65 -14.72
N VAL A 17 9.81 -5.73 -13.93
CA VAL A 17 9.52 -7.10 -14.40
C VAL A 17 8.04 -7.23 -14.79
N CYS A 18 7.12 -6.70 -14.00
CA CYS A 18 5.69 -6.71 -14.29
C CYS A 18 5.36 -5.95 -15.59
N LEU A 19 6.03 -4.83 -15.85
CA LEU A 19 5.76 -3.99 -17.02
C LEU A 19 6.13 -4.64 -18.36
N LYS A 20 6.93 -5.71 -18.35
CA LYS A 20 7.28 -6.48 -19.56
C LYS A 20 6.06 -7.16 -20.19
N SER A 21 5.00 -7.40 -19.42
CA SER A 21 3.74 -7.95 -19.93
C SER A 21 2.71 -6.86 -20.18
N LYS A 22 2.14 -6.86 -21.40
CA LYS A 22 0.99 -6.00 -21.73
C LYS A 22 -0.31 -6.44 -21.05
N GLN A 23 -0.36 -7.65 -20.48
CA GLN A 23 -1.53 -8.17 -19.77
C GLN A 23 -1.63 -7.63 -18.34
N ILE A 24 -0.53 -7.11 -17.78
CA ILE A 24 -0.52 -6.50 -16.46
C ILE A 24 -0.97 -5.04 -16.61
N ILE A 25 -2.10 -4.70 -15.96
CA ILE A 25 -2.73 -3.38 -16.03
C ILE A 25 -2.37 -2.47 -14.84
N ALA A 26 -1.90 -3.06 -13.73
CA ALA A 26 -1.55 -2.34 -12.52
C ALA A 26 -0.38 -3.02 -11.80
N ALA A 27 0.43 -2.24 -11.09
CA ALA A 27 1.51 -2.71 -10.23
C ALA A 27 1.61 -1.83 -8.97
N GLY A 28 2.16 -2.37 -7.89
CA GLY A 28 2.32 -1.61 -6.66
C GLY A 28 2.67 -2.49 -5.47
N VAL A 29 2.16 -2.13 -4.28
CA VAL A 29 2.64 -2.70 -3.01
C VAL A 29 1.50 -3.13 -2.10
N ASN A 30 1.73 -4.22 -1.38
CA ASN A 30 0.83 -4.68 -0.34
C ASN A 30 1.58 -5.18 0.90
N CYS A 31 0.82 -5.39 1.97
CA CYS A 31 1.33 -5.98 3.22
C CYS A 31 2.49 -5.21 3.87
N VAL A 32 2.58 -3.91 3.60
CA VAL A 32 3.52 -2.98 4.25
C VAL A 32 2.79 -2.13 5.29
N ASP A 33 3.56 -1.47 6.15
CA ASP A 33 3.02 -0.41 7.02
C ASP A 33 2.45 0.75 6.17
N PRO A 34 1.26 1.29 6.50
CA PRO A 34 0.66 2.41 5.78
C PRO A 34 1.59 3.61 5.54
N THR A 35 2.49 3.91 6.48
CA THR A 35 3.43 5.03 6.40
C THR A 35 4.47 4.86 5.30
N LEU A 36 4.71 3.63 4.84
CA LEU A 36 5.71 3.32 3.81
C LEU A 36 5.16 3.43 2.39
N VAL A 37 3.82 3.46 2.23
CA VAL A 37 3.18 3.40 0.91
C VAL A 37 3.53 4.63 0.07
N GLU A 38 3.38 5.84 0.58
CA GLU A 38 3.64 7.07 -0.18
C GLU A 38 5.10 7.16 -0.67
N PRO A 39 6.13 6.94 0.17
CA PRO A 39 7.51 6.86 -0.30
C PRO A 39 7.78 5.75 -1.33
N ILE A 40 7.08 4.61 -1.24
CA ILE A 40 7.22 3.54 -2.23
C ILE A 40 6.57 3.94 -3.56
N VAL A 41 5.38 4.54 -3.51
CA VAL A 41 4.64 5.02 -4.68
C VAL A 41 5.45 6.08 -5.43
N GLU A 42 6.07 7.03 -4.73
CA GLU A 42 6.95 8.03 -5.35
C GLU A 42 8.07 7.40 -6.19
N ARG A 43 8.70 6.32 -5.69
CA ARG A 43 9.78 5.61 -6.40
C ARG A 43 9.29 4.90 -7.67
N ILE A 44 8.06 4.41 -7.67
CA ILE A 44 7.47 3.69 -8.81
C ILE A 44 6.50 4.56 -9.63
N SER A 45 6.45 5.86 -9.38
CA SER A 45 5.49 6.79 -10.00
C SER A 45 5.66 6.94 -11.52
N ASN A 46 6.84 6.62 -12.05
CA ASN A 46 7.18 6.78 -13.47
C ASN A 46 6.66 5.66 -14.39
N ILE A 47 5.89 4.70 -13.86
CA ILE A 47 5.38 3.58 -14.66
C ILE A 47 4.17 3.98 -15.51
N ASP A 48 3.98 3.29 -16.63
CA ASP A 48 2.87 3.51 -17.58
C ASP A 48 1.65 2.62 -17.27
N ARG A 49 1.43 2.30 -15.99
CA ARG A 49 0.36 1.43 -15.49
C ARG A 49 -0.31 2.06 -14.27
N ASP A 50 -1.51 1.58 -13.95
CA ASP A 50 -2.18 2.00 -12.73
C ASP A 50 -1.36 1.57 -11.50
N ILE A 51 -1.33 2.42 -10.47
CA ILE A 51 -0.73 2.07 -9.18
C ILE A 51 -1.80 1.50 -8.25
N ILE A 52 -1.51 0.31 -7.68
CA ILE A 52 -2.37 -0.40 -6.72
C ILE A 52 -1.69 -0.55 -5.36
N VAL A 53 -2.40 -0.18 -4.28
CA VAL A 53 -1.91 -0.30 -2.91
C VAL A 53 -2.94 -0.96 -2.01
N TYR A 54 -2.48 -1.85 -1.14
CA TYR A 54 -3.32 -2.44 -0.08
C TYR A 54 -2.45 -2.79 1.14
N PRO A 55 -2.10 -1.79 1.97
CA PRO A 55 -1.22 -1.96 3.13
C PRO A 55 -1.94 -2.63 4.31
N ASN A 56 -1.17 -2.90 5.37
CA ASN A 56 -1.70 -3.40 6.65
C ASN A 56 -2.47 -2.31 7.40
N ALA A 57 -3.16 -2.67 8.49
CA ALA A 57 -3.89 -1.70 9.33
C ALA A 57 -3.00 -0.79 10.20
N GLY A 58 -1.67 -0.88 10.08
CA GLY A 58 -0.70 -0.15 10.91
C GLY A 58 -0.42 -0.80 12.27
N ASN A 59 -1.02 -1.94 12.58
CA ASN A 59 -0.82 -2.64 13.85
C ASN A 59 0.66 -3.00 14.07
N THR A 60 1.17 -2.76 15.28
CA THR A 60 2.54 -3.17 15.64
C THR A 60 2.54 -4.59 16.20
N TRP A 61 3.59 -5.36 15.88
CA TRP A 61 3.77 -6.69 16.45
C TRP A 61 4.40 -6.58 17.83
N ASN A 62 3.73 -7.12 18.85
CA ASN A 62 4.25 -7.24 20.20
C ASN A 62 4.90 -8.61 20.38
N GLU A 63 6.24 -8.66 20.35
CA GLU A 63 6.99 -9.91 20.48
C GLU A 63 6.76 -10.61 21.83
N LYS A 64 6.62 -9.84 22.93
CA LYS A 64 6.44 -10.40 24.28
C LYS A 64 5.11 -11.12 24.43
N LEU A 65 4.05 -10.52 23.89
CA LEU A 65 2.69 -11.06 23.96
C LEU A 65 2.34 -11.94 22.75
N ARG A 66 3.22 -12.00 21.74
CA ARG A 66 3.02 -12.69 20.45
C ARG A 66 1.67 -12.34 19.81
N GLN A 67 1.33 -11.06 19.82
CA GLN A 67 0.08 -10.54 19.28
C GLN A 67 0.28 -9.18 18.61
N TYR A 68 -0.67 -8.77 17.78
CA TYR A 68 -0.72 -7.43 17.22
C TYR A 68 -1.38 -6.45 18.19
N ASN A 69 -0.74 -5.32 18.45
CA ASN A 69 -1.35 -4.18 19.10
C ASN A 69 -2.10 -3.34 18.05
N ARG A 70 -3.34 -2.94 18.35
CA ARG A 70 -4.07 -1.95 17.54
C ARG A 70 -3.72 -0.52 17.98
N ASP A 71 -2.45 -0.18 17.88
CA ASP A 71 -1.91 1.13 18.26
C ASP A 71 -1.44 1.98 17.07
N GLY A 72 -1.45 1.39 15.87
CA GLY A 72 -1.11 2.08 14.63
C GLY A 72 -2.16 3.07 14.15
N GLN A 73 -1.71 3.96 13.27
CA GLN A 73 -2.61 4.85 12.54
C GLN A 73 -3.46 4.03 11.55
N SER A 74 -4.77 4.28 11.54
CA SER A 74 -5.68 3.64 10.60
C SER A 74 -5.28 4.00 9.16
N ILE A 75 -5.28 3.01 8.27
CA ILE A 75 -5.12 3.20 6.81
C ILE A 75 -5.98 4.34 6.26
N VAL A 76 -7.17 4.55 6.82
CA VAL A 76 -8.13 5.59 6.41
C VAL A 76 -7.49 6.98 6.41
N GLN A 77 -6.56 7.26 7.34
CA GLN A 77 -5.88 8.55 7.47
C GLN A 77 -4.92 8.84 6.31
N PHE A 78 -4.45 7.80 5.60
CA PHE A 78 -3.46 7.94 4.53
C PHE A 78 -4.08 7.95 3.13
N VAL A 79 -5.35 7.58 2.99
CA VAL A 79 -6.04 7.45 1.70
C VAL A 79 -5.90 8.71 0.85
N SER A 80 -6.12 9.89 1.44
CA SER A 80 -6.01 11.17 0.72
C SER A 80 -4.60 11.42 0.18
N ASN A 81 -3.55 10.97 0.87
CA ASN A 81 -2.17 11.08 0.38
C ASN A 81 -1.91 10.08 -0.75
N TYR A 82 -2.42 8.84 -0.64
CA TYR A 82 -2.31 7.85 -1.70
C TYR A 82 -2.94 8.35 -3.00
N LEU A 83 -4.13 8.95 -2.93
CA LEU A 83 -4.80 9.54 -4.08
C LEU A 83 -3.98 10.67 -4.70
N LYS A 84 -3.42 11.58 -3.88
CA LYS A 84 -2.54 12.66 -4.36
C LYS A 84 -1.26 12.14 -5.01
N ALA A 85 -0.75 11.00 -4.56
CA ALA A 85 0.41 10.32 -5.14
C ALA A 85 0.08 9.54 -6.43
N GLY A 86 -1.15 9.59 -6.93
CA GLY A 86 -1.56 8.94 -8.18
C GLY A 86 -1.98 7.47 -8.03
N VAL A 87 -2.19 6.99 -6.80
CA VAL A 87 -2.75 5.65 -6.58
C VAL A 87 -4.19 5.62 -7.04
N LYS A 88 -4.54 4.61 -7.85
CA LYS A 88 -5.89 4.46 -8.40
C LYS A 88 -6.67 3.30 -7.77
N TRP A 89 -5.98 2.29 -7.25
CA TRP A 89 -6.60 1.12 -6.65
C TRP A 89 -6.15 1.02 -5.20
N ILE A 90 -7.10 1.13 -4.25
CA ILE A 90 -6.83 1.13 -2.81
C ILE A 90 -7.61 0.00 -2.15
N GLY A 91 -6.92 -0.82 -1.35
CA GLY A 91 -7.51 -1.87 -0.53
C GLY A 91 -6.84 -2.00 0.83
N GLY A 92 -6.97 -3.16 1.46
CA GLY A 92 -6.32 -3.46 2.73
C GLY A 92 -5.80 -4.90 2.79
N CYS A 93 -4.71 -5.11 3.54
CA CYS A 93 -4.09 -6.40 3.77
C CYS A 93 -4.29 -6.82 5.24
N CYS A 94 -3.21 -7.08 5.99
CA CYS A 94 -3.33 -7.66 7.32
C CYS A 94 -3.95 -6.67 8.32
N GLY A 95 -4.99 -7.14 9.02
CA GLY A 95 -5.66 -6.38 10.08
C GLY A 95 -6.64 -5.30 9.59
N VAL A 96 -6.77 -5.08 8.28
CA VAL A 96 -7.77 -4.15 7.74
C VAL A 96 -9.13 -4.86 7.72
N ASP A 97 -10.14 -4.24 8.32
CA ASP A 97 -11.47 -4.82 8.47
C ASP A 97 -12.50 -4.18 7.50
N PRO A 98 -13.71 -4.78 7.38
CA PRO A 98 -14.75 -4.23 6.51
C PRO A 98 -15.16 -2.79 6.85
N ASP A 99 -15.07 -2.36 8.12
CA ASP A 99 -15.37 -0.98 8.52
C ASP A 99 -14.36 0.01 7.99
N SER A 100 -13.09 -0.37 7.96
CA SER A 100 -12.03 0.41 7.33
C SER A 100 -12.29 0.55 5.82
N ILE A 101 -12.65 -0.54 5.14
CA ILE A 101 -12.99 -0.50 3.70
C ILE A 101 -14.22 0.39 3.43
N ARG A 102 -15.23 0.36 4.30
CA ARG A 102 -16.40 1.26 4.20
C ARG A 102 -15.99 2.73 4.30
N GLN A 103 -15.10 3.07 5.23
CA GLN A 103 -14.58 4.43 5.39
C GLN A 103 -13.73 4.86 4.20
N ILE A 104 -12.85 3.99 3.70
CA ILE A 104 -12.08 4.25 2.46
C ILE A 104 -13.04 4.57 1.32
N LYS A 105 -14.09 3.75 1.13
CA LYS A 105 -15.11 3.99 0.10
C LYS A 105 -15.75 5.37 0.22
N GLN A 106 -16.08 5.83 1.43
CA GLN A 106 -16.66 7.16 1.64
C GLN A 106 -15.72 8.27 1.15
N LEU A 107 -14.42 8.17 1.47
CA LEU A 107 -13.41 9.14 1.03
C LEU A 107 -13.22 9.16 -0.50
N LEU A 108 -13.41 8.03 -1.19
CA LEU A 108 -13.30 7.94 -2.66
C LEU A 108 -14.48 8.56 -3.40
N VAL A 109 -15.66 8.66 -2.77
CA VAL A 109 -16.86 9.23 -3.40
C VAL A 109 -16.86 10.77 -3.34
N GLU A 110 -16.04 11.33 -2.47
CA GLU A 110 -15.90 12.78 -2.24
C GLU A 110 -14.74 13.43 -3.02
N ALA A 111 -13.89 12.62 -3.67
CA ALA A 111 -12.70 13.05 -4.42
C ALA A 111 -12.94 13.03 -5.94
#